data_AF-A0A0F9RFA6-F1
#
_entry.id   AF-A0A0F9RFA6-F1
#
_cell.length_a   1.000
_cell.length_b   1.000
_cell.length_c   1.000
_cell.angle_alpha   90.00
_cell.angle_beta   90.00
_cell.angle_gamma   90.00
#
_symmetry.space_group_name_H-M   'P 1'
#
loop_
_entity.id
_entity.type
_entity.pdbx_description
1 polymer ?
#
loop_
_entity_poly.entity_id
_entity_poly.type
_entity_poly.pdbx_seq_one_letter_code
_entity_poly.pdbx_strand_id
1 'polypeptide(L)'
;MKPYYSDEWVTQYCSDALTVLRELESDSMDLLATDPPYGISFMGRDWDDFSNNTNSALGGQSPANMKNGTPFKIRGKPIAGWCKKDRDAAKNFQDWFYNIA
;
A
#
# COMPACT_ATOMS: atom_id res chain seq x y z
N MET A 1 6.72 24.38 3.73
CA MET A 1 6.15 23.43 2.75
C MET A 1 5.03 24.11 1.96
N LYS A 2 4.91 23.89 0.63
CA LYS A 2 3.83 24.45 -0.20
C LYS A 2 2.66 23.44 -0.30
N PRO A 3 1.42 23.79 0.07
CA PRO A 3 0.26 22.94 -0.15
C PRO A 3 0.06 22.64 -1.64
N TYR A 4 -0.39 21.42 -1.94
CA TYR A 4 -0.86 21.07 -3.29
C TYR A 4 -2.22 21.72 -3.56
N TYR A 5 -3.08 21.72 -2.55
CA TYR A 5 -4.40 22.35 -2.55
C TYR A 5 -4.68 22.94 -1.17
N SER A 6 -5.39 24.08 -1.14
CA SER A 6 -5.92 24.63 0.10
C SER A 6 -7.19 25.42 -0.16
N ASP A 7 -8.17 25.27 0.74
CA ASP A 7 -9.34 26.15 0.87
C ASP A 7 -9.57 26.50 2.35
N GLU A 8 -10.78 26.93 2.71
CA GLU A 8 -11.17 27.29 4.08
C GLU A 8 -11.11 26.11 5.07
N TRP A 9 -11.32 24.87 4.59
CA TRP A 9 -11.53 23.68 5.42
C TRP A 9 -10.42 22.64 5.30
N VAL A 10 -9.74 22.62 4.16
CA VAL A 10 -8.83 21.55 3.78
C VAL A 10 -7.50 22.15 3.34
N THR A 11 -6.41 21.61 3.89
CA THR A 11 -5.07 21.78 3.34
C THR A 11 -4.52 20.40 2.97
N GLN A 12 -4.22 20.20 1.69
CA GLN A 12 -3.70 18.95 1.17
C GLN A 12 -2.22 19.09 0.79
N TYR A 13 -1.39 18.19 1.30
CA TYR A 13 0.00 18.05 0.94
C TYR A 13 0.20 16.77 0.12
N CYS A 14 0.83 16.89 -1.06
CA CYS A 14 1.27 15.74 -1.86
C CYS A 14 2.78 15.55 -1.63
N SER A 15 3.13 14.84 -0.55
CA SER A 15 4.52 14.66 -0.12
C SER A 15 4.66 13.43 0.78
N ASP A 16 5.88 13.12 1.19
CA ASP A 16 6.18 12.09 2.17
C ASP A 16 5.65 12.48 3.55
N ALA A 17 4.82 11.63 4.14
CA ALA A 17 4.18 11.89 5.44
C ALA A 17 5.21 12.12 6.56
N LEU A 18 6.36 11.45 6.56
CA LEU A 18 7.40 11.66 7.57
C LEU A 18 8.04 13.05 7.46
N THR A 19 8.09 13.63 6.26
CA THR A 19 8.55 15.00 6.08
C THR A 19 7.48 15.98 6.54
N VAL A 20 6.24 15.80 6.08
CA VAL A 20 5.12 16.70 6.39
C VAL A 20 4.82 16.75 7.88
N LEU A 21 4.67 15.59 8.53
CA LEU A 21 4.25 15.51 9.93
C LEU A 21 5.27 16.13 10.90
N ARG A 22 6.57 16.14 10.54
CA ARG A 22 7.63 16.77 11.34
C ARG A 22 7.58 18.30 11.35
N GLU A 23 6.97 18.89 10.32
CA GLU A 23 6.87 20.35 10.16
C GLU A 23 5.60 20.93 10.80
N LEU A 24 4.67 20.07 11.23
CA LEU A 24 3.46 20.49 11.92
C LEU A 24 3.78 20.91 13.36
N GLU A 25 3.04 21.89 13.86
CA GLU A 25 3.18 22.31 15.25
C GLU A 25 2.84 21.16 16.20
N SER A 26 3.58 21.06 17.31
CA SER A 26 3.28 20.08 18.34
C SER A 26 1.88 20.32 18.92
N ASP A 27 1.17 19.24 19.25
CA ASP A 27 -0.18 19.27 19.84
C ASP A 27 -1.24 20.02 18.99
N SER A 28 -1.04 20.11 17.66
CA SER A 28 -1.94 20.79 16.73
C SER A 28 -3.04 19.89 16.11
N MET A 29 -3.07 18.60 16.46
CA MET A 29 -3.95 17.60 15.84
C MET A 29 -4.83 16.92 16.89
N ASP A 30 -6.15 16.99 16.69
CA ASP A 30 -7.12 16.30 17.55
C ASP A 30 -7.35 14.83 17.17
N LEU A 31 -7.20 14.50 15.88
CA LEU A 31 -7.46 13.16 15.33
C LEU A 31 -6.45 12.82 14.22
N LEU A 32 -5.86 11.62 14.30
CA LEU A 32 -5.09 11.02 13.21
C LEU A 32 -5.85 9.82 12.63
N ALA A 33 -6.46 10.02 11.46
CA ALA A 33 -7.08 8.94 10.68
C ALA A 33 -6.11 8.53 9.54
N THR A 34 -5.67 7.28 9.54
CA THR A 34 -4.69 6.78 8.56
C THR A 34 -4.99 5.34 8.16
N ASP A 35 -4.74 5.04 6.88
CA ASP A 35 -4.72 3.70 6.28
C ASP A 35 -3.34 3.51 5.63
N PRO A 36 -2.30 3.18 6.42
CA PRO A 36 -0.93 3.08 5.92
C PRO A 36 -0.79 1.87 4.98
N PRO A 37 0.22 1.87 4.08
CA PRO A 37 0.54 0.67 3.33
C PRO A 37 0.85 -0.49 4.28
N TYR A 38 0.23 -1.65 4.07
CA TYR A 38 0.42 -2.84 4.91
C TYR A 38 1.32 -3.90 4.27
N GLY A 39 1.82 -3.64 3.06
CA GLY A 39 2.68 -4.58 2.35
C GLY A 39 2.00 -5.87 1.93
N ILE A 40 0.68 -5.83 1.78
CA ILE A 40 -0.16 -6.97 1.45
C ILE A 40 -0.41 -7.10 -0.06
N SER A 41 0.29 -6.34 -0.88
CA SER A 41 0.24 -6.38 -2.35
C SER A 41 -1.17 -6.15 -2.90
N PHE A 42 -2.02 -5.42 -2.17
CA PHE A 42 -3.39 -5.10 -2.57
C PHE A 42 -3.40 -4.20 -3.81
N MET A 43 -2.49 -3.23 -3.85
CA MET A 43 -2.33 -2.24 -4.92
C MET A 43 -1.48 -2.75 -6.09
N GLY A 44 -0.78 -3.89 -5.92
CA GLY A 44 0.08 -4.47 -6.96
C GLY A 44 1.23 -3.55 -7.37
N ARG A 45 1.77 -2.76 -6.44
CA ARG A 45 2.90 -1.85 -6.65
C ARG A 45 4.09 -2.32 -5.83
N ASP A 46 5.30 -1.94 -6.25
CA ASP A 46 6.54 -2.36 -5.60
C ASP A 46 6.64 -1.89 -4.14
N TRP A 47 6.04 -0.75 -3.81
CA TRP A 47 5.97 -0.22 -2.44
C TRP A 47 4.93 -0.91 -1.55
N ASP A 48 4.10 -1.79 -2.12
CA ASP A 48 3.03 -2.51 -1.41
C ASP A 48 3.26 -4.03 -1.39
N ASP A 49 4.32 -4.54 -2.04
CA ASP A 49 4.54 -5.99 -2.15
C ASP A 49 5.84 -6.44 -1.49
N PHE A 50 5.71 -6.93 -0.25
CA PHE A 50 6.83 -7.49 0.53
C PHE A 50 6.73 -9.02 0.63
N SER A 51 5.93 -9.62 -0.26
CA SER A 51 5.81 -11.05 -0.36
C SER A 51 6.91 -11.61 -1.26
N ASN A 52 7.72 -12.54 -0.75
CA ASN A 52 8.61 -13.37 -1.57
C ASN A 52 7.84 -14.55 -2.19
N ASN A 53 6.56 -14.35 -2.51
CA ASN A 53 5.71 -15.42 -3.01
C ASN A 53 5.97 -15.63 -4.50
N THR A 54 6.46 -16.82 -4.85
CA THR A 54 6.70 -17.26 -6.23
C THR A 54 5.56 -18.12 -6.78
N ASN A 55 4.48 -18.31 -6.01
CA ASN A 55 3.33 -19.07 -6.45
C ASN A 55 2.69 -18.41 -7.69
N SER A 56 2.51 -19.19 -8.75
CA SER A 56 1.83 -18.80 -10.00
C SER A 56 0.53 -19.56 -10.22
N ALA A 57 0.13 -20.44 -9.30
CA ALA A 57 -0.99 -21.38 -9.45
C ALA A 57 -2.37 -20.71 -9.38
N LEU A 58 -2.45 -19.43 -9.01
CA LEU A 58 -3.69 -18.66 -8.90
C LEU A 58 -3.47 -17.31 -9.62
N GLY A 59 -4.42 -16.90 -10.47
CA GLY A 59 -4.28 -15.70 -11.33
C GLY A 59 -4.09 -15.99 -12.82
N GLY A 60 -4.11 -17.27 -13.24
CA GLY A 60 -4.15 -17.63 -14.65
C GLY A 60 -5.40 -17.08 -15.35
N GLN A 61 -5.21 -16.54 -16.56
CA GLN A 61 -6.34 -16.05 -17.36
C GLN A 61 -6.96 -17.20 -18.16
N SER A 62 -8.26 -17.39 -18.04
CA SER A 62 -8.99 -18.24 -18.98
C SER A 62 -8.98 -17.60 -20.39
N PRO A 63 -9.20 -18.36 -21.48
CA PRO A 63 -9.34 -17.79 -22.82
C PRO A 63 -10.40 -16.69 -22.91
N ALA A 64 -11.46 -16.76 -22.10
CA ALA A 64 -12.50 -15.73 -22.04
C ALA A 64 -12.00 -14.43 -21.38
N ASN A 65 -11.19 -14.54 -20.33
CA ASN A 65 -10.59 -13.38 -19.65
C ASN A 65 -9.63 -12.63 -20.58
N MET A 66 -8.89 -13.35 -21.43
CA MET A 66 -7.99 -12.75 -22.42
C MET A 66 -8.77 -11.98 -23.51
N LYS A 67 -9.91 -12.52 -23.95
CA LYS A 67 -10.70 -11.95 -25.04
C LYS A 67 -11.50 -10.71 -24.61
N ASN A 68 -12.06 -10.73 -23.40
CA ASN A 68 -13.02 -9.73 -22.94
C ASN A 68 -12.43 -8.75 -21.91
N GLY A 69 -11.18 -8.96 -21.50
CA GLY A 69 -10.63 -8.31 -20.31
C GLY A 69 -11.30 -8.83 -19.02
N THR A 70 -10.66 -8.57 -17.88
CA THR A 70 -11.23 -8.92 -16.58
C THR A 70 -12.12 -7.78 -16.08
N PRO A 71 -13.41 -7.98 -15.80
CA PRO A 71 -14.28 -6.91 -15.31
C PRO A 71 -13.88 -6.41 -13.91
N PHE A 72 -13.11 -7.19 -13.16
CA PHE A 72 -12.63 -6.86 -11.83
C PHE A 72 -11.10 -6.75 -11.82
N LYS A 73 -10.56 -5.77 -11.09
CA LYS A 73 -9.13 -5.73 -10.78
C LYS A 73 -8.79 -6.89 -9.86
N ILE A 74 -7.89 -7.76 -10.30
CA ILE A 74 -7.35 -8.85 -9.49
C ILE A 74 -6.07 -8.34 -8.82
N ARG A 75 -5.76 -8.85 -7.63
CA ARG A 75 -4.55 -8.57 -6.83
C ARG A 75 -3.21 -8.81 -7.57
N GLY A 76 -3.23 -9.29 -8.82
CA GLY A 76 -2.06 -9.47 -9.68
C GLY A 76 -1.16 -10.64 -9.30
N LYS A 77 -1.02 -10.92 -8.00
CA LYS A 77 -0.30 -12.06 -7.44
C LYS A 77 -1.21 -12.90 -6.54
N PRO A 78 -1.11 -14.23 -6.61
CA PRO A 78 -1.80 -15.08 -5.67
C PRO A 78 -1.19 -14.99 -4.28
N ILE A 79 -2.01 -15.23 -3.26
CA ILE A 79 -1.54 -15.46 -1.89
C ILE A 79 -0.81 -16.82 -1.82
N ALA A 80 0.16 -16.96 -0.91
CA ALA A 80 0.97 -18.17 -0.74
C ALA A 80 0.20 -19.30 -0.04
N GLY A 81 -1.12 -19.36 -0.22
CA GLY A 81 -2.00 -20.38 0.35
C GLY A 81 -2.32 -20.17 1.83
N TRP A 82 -2.37 -18.93 2.32
CA TRP A 82 -2.61 -18.61 3.73
C TRP A 82 -1.53 -19.18 4.66
N CYS A 83 -0.29 -19.21 4.16
CA CYS A 83 0.83 -19.76 4.91
C CYS A 83 1.48 -18.70 5.80
N LYS A 84 2.49 -19.11 6.58
CA LYS A 84 3.26 -18.18 7.45
C LYS A 84 3.83 -16.99 6.67
N LYS A 85 4.23 -17.16 5.41
CA LYS A 85 4.75 -16.05 4.57
C LYS A 85 3.69 -14.98 4.31
N ASP A 86 2.43 -15.36 4.13
CA ASP A 86 1.32 -14.40 3.96
C ASP A 86 1.05 -13.66 5.28
N ARG A 87 1.14 -14.38 6.42
CA ARG A 87 0.99 -13.80 7.75
C ARG A 87 2.09 -12.78 8.07
N ASP A 88 3.31 -13.05 7.62
CA ASP A 88 4.47 -12.21 7.91
C ASP A 88 4.54 -10.94 7.03
N ALA A 89 3.66 -10.77 6.03
CA ALA A 89 3.72 -9.65 5.08
C ALA A 89 3.73 -8.26 5.76
N ALA A 90 2.85 -8.04 6.74
CA ALA A 90 2.81 -6.79 7.51
C ALA A 90 4.10 -6.57 8.32
N LYS A 91 4.68 -7.64 8.87
CA LYS A 91 5.96 -7.57 9.58
C LYS A 91 7.10 -7.24 8.61
N ASN A 92 7.13 -7.87 7.43
CA ASN A 92 8.15 -7.59 6.43
C ASN A 92 8.09 -6.14 5.94
N PHE A 93 6.88 -5.59 5.76
CA PHE A 93 6.70 -4.16 5.49
C PHE A 93 7.25 -3.30 6.60
N GLN A 94 6.90 -3.59 7.85
CA GLN A 94 7.40 -2.86 9.02
C GLN A 94 8.93 -2.92 9.09
N ASP A 95 9.53 -4.10 8.92
CA ASP A 95 10.98 -4.27 8.92
C ASP A 95 11.63 -3.47 7.77
N TRP A 96 11.08 -3.52 6.56
CA TRP A 96 11.56 -2.70 5.44
C TRP A 96 11.50 -1.21 5.77
N PHE A 97 10.35 -0.73 6.26
CA PHE A 97 10.14 0.67 6.60
C PHE A 97 11.18 1.18 7.61
N TYR A 98 11.50 0.41 8.65
CA TYR A 98 12.54 0.79 9.62
C TYR A 98 13.97 0.72 9.08
N ASN A 99 14.20 0.02 7.97
CA ASN A 99 15.53 -0.10 7.36
C ASN A 99 15.74 0.87 6.18
N ILE A 100 14.70 1.57 5.73
CA ILE A 100 14.79 2.60 4.68
C ILE A 100 14.54 4.03 5.18
N ALA A 101 14.04 4.20 6.41
CA ALA A 101 13.79 5.49 7.07
C ALA A 101 15.00 6.01 7.86
#